data_AF-A0A352NL59-F1
#
_entry.id   AF-A0A352NL59-F1
#
_cell.length_a   1.000
_cell.length_b   1.000
_cell.length_c   1.000
_cell.angle_alpha   90.00
_cell.angle_beta   90.00
_cell.angle_gamma   90.00
#
_symmetry.space_group_name_H-M   'P 1'
#
loop_
_entity.id
_entity.type
_entity.pdbx_description
1 polymer ?
#
loop_
_entity_poly.entity_id
_entity_poly.type
_entity_poly.pdbx_seq_one_letter_code
_entity_poly.pdbx_strand_id
1 'polypeptide(L)'
;MINVELAKELAKYLPWEPKVGDLTIVYGDGGEEIIEPIIPKHEKENKIVLSLRNVGHLIWLPRLTMLLYELKKRSGKSFSLSYDRDTDQWRYQDDCFESCHDSPEDAAATALLALLQKEELKKA
;
A
#
# COMPACT_ATOMS: atom_id res chain seq x y z
N MET A 1 5.15 9.01 0.95
CA MET A 1 4.35 8.17 1.88
C MET A 1 3.03 7.91 1.19
N ILE A 2 2.55 6.67 1.19
CA ILE A 2 1.29 6.30 0.55
C ILE A 2 0.09 6.99 1.21
N ASN A 3 -0.87 7.39 0.38
CA ASN A 3 -2.19 7.84 0.80
C ASN A 3 -2.94 6.74 1.57
N VAL A 4 -3.57 7.13 2.67
CA VAL A 4 -4.25 6.23 3.60
C VAL A 4 -5.40 5.45 2.94
N GLU A 5 -6.20 6.11 2.11
CA GLU A 5 -7.32 5.47 1.41
C GLU A 5 -6.83 4.45 0.39
N LEU A 6 -5.72 4.76 -0.29
CA LEU A 6 -5.09 3.83 -1.23
C LEU A 6 -4.54 2.59 -0.52
N ALA A 7 -3.96 2.77 0.67
CA ALA A 7 -3.50 1.66 1.52
C ALA A 7 -4.68 0.78 1.99
N LYS A 8 -5.81 1.39 2.40
CA LYS A 8 -7.03 0.66 2.77
C LYS A 8 -7.58 -0.17 1.60
N GLU A 9 -7.61 0.39 0.39
CA GLU A 9 -8.06 -0.32 -0.80
C GLU A 9 -7.15 -1.50 -1.14
N LEU A 10 -5.83 -1.30 -1.14
CA LEU A 10 -4.85 -2.37 -1.41
C LEU A 10 -4.98 -3.55 -0.43
N ALA A 11 -5.27 -3.25 0.83
CA ALA A 11 -5.36 -4.27 1.87
C ALA A 11 -6.56 -5.23 1.69
N LYS A 12 -7.54 -4.90 0.84
CA LYS A 12 -8.63 -5.81 0.45
C LYS A 12 -8.16 -6.95 -0.43
N TYR A 13 -7.07 -6.76 -1.18
CA TYR A 13 -6.59 -7.68 -2.22
C TYR A 13 -5.29 -8.40 -1.82
N LEU A 14 -4.50 -7.80 -0.93
CA LEU A 14 -3.23 -8.36 -0.49
C LEU A 14 -3.42 -9.10 0.85
N PRO A 15 -3.24 -10.43 0.91
CA PRO A 15 -3.21 -11.18 2.16
C PRO A 15 -1.85 -10.97 2.85
N TRP A 16 -1.53 -9.72 3.19
CA TRP A 16 -0.25 -9.35 3.76
C TRP A 16 -0.35 -9.20 5.27
N GLU A 17 0.43 -10.00 6.00
CA GLU A 17 0.56 -9.88 7.45
C GLU A 17 1.61 -8.79 7.78
N PRO A 18 1.22 -7.72 8.51
CA PRO A 18 2.15 -6.67 8.93
C PRO A 18 3.28 -7.23 9.79
N LYS A 19 4.50 -6.71 9.66
CA LYS A 19 5.66 -7.12 10.47
C LYS A 19 6.12 -6.01 11.40
N VAL A 20 6.77 -6.39 12.51
CA VAL A 20 7.46 -5.43 13.38
C VAL A 20 8.42 -4.55 12.57
N GLY A 21 8.31 -3.25 12.79
CA GLY A 21 9.06 -2.21 12.09
C GLY A 21 8.37 -1.65 10.84
N ASP A 22 7.26 -2.23 10.36
CA ASP A 22 6.42 -1.61 9.34
C ASP A 22 5.62 -0.44 9.91
N LEU A 23 5.25 0.52 9.06
CA LEU A 23 4.49 1.68 9.51
C LEU A 23 3.00 1.37 9.57
N THR A 24 2.34 1.88 10.60
CA THR A 24 0.90 1.80 10.77
C THR A 24 0.33 3.15 11.23
N ILE A 25 -0.94 3.39 10.92
CA ILE A 25 -1.70 4.49 11.49
C ILE A 25 -2.55 3.95 12.63
N VAL A 26 -2.33 4.52 13.81
CA VAL A 26 -3.13 4.33 15.01
C VAL A 26 -4.02 5.55 15.20
N TYR A 27 -5.30 5.34 15.48
CA TYR A 27 -6.17 6.42 15.91
C TYR A 27 -6.11 6.54 17.44
N GLY A 28 -5.67 7.69 17.93
CA GLY A 28 -5.66 7.98 19.37
C GLY A 28 -7.06 8.22 19.94
N ASP A 29 -7.15 8.34 21.26
CA ASP A 29 -8.44 8.43 21.99
C ASP A 29 -9.25 9.68 21.62
N GLY A 30 -8.62 10.72 21.06
CA GLY A 30 -9.26 11.92 20.54
C GLY A 30 -9.58 11.87 19.04
N GLY A 31 -9.34 10.74 18.37
CA GLY A 31 -9.51 10.57 16.92
C GLY A 31 -8.33 11.06 16.08
N GLU A 32 -7.20 11.42 16.70
CA GLU A 32 -5.98 11.81 16.02
C GLU A 32 -5.33 10.65 15.25
N GLU A 33 -4.85 10.91 14.04
CA GLU A 33 -4.09 9.94 13.24
C GLU A 33 -2.60 9.98 13.64
N ILE A 34 -2.12 8.91 14.25
CA ILE A 34 -0.74 8.76 14.72
C ILE A 34 -0.04 7.73 13.83
N ILE A 35 0.98 8.16 13.11
CA ILE A 35 1.83 7.24 12.32
C ILE A 35 2.95 6.73 13.22
N GLU A 36 2.98 5.43 13.47
CA GLU A 36 4.02 4.80 14.29
C GLU A 36 4.45 3.44 13.72
N PRO A 37 5.68 2.98 14.02
CA PRO A 37 6.11 1.65 13.64
C PRO A 37 5.39 0.58 14.47
N ILE A 38 5.13 -0.56 13.85
CA ILE A 38 4.66 -1.75 14.54
C ILE A 38 5.75 -2.22 15.50
N ILE A 39 5.48 -2.18 16.81
CA ILE A 39 6.41 -2.63 17.84
C ILE A 39 6.07 -4.06 18.30
N PRO A 40 7.03 -4.82 18.86
CA PRO A 40 6.79 -6.19 19.35
C PRO A 40 5.66 -6.32 20.36
N LYS A 41 5.35 -5.24 21.08
CA LYS A 41 4.20 -5.18 22.00
C LYS A 41 2.87 -5.36 21.25
N HIS A 42 2.75 -4.87 20.02
CA HIS A 42 1.57 -5.05 19.18
C HIS A 42 1.38 -6.52 18.74
N GLU A 43 2.47 -7.29 18.57
CA GLU A 43 2.41 -8.75 18.31
C GLU A 43 1.91 -9.49 19.55
N LYS A 44 2.48 -9.18 20.71
CA LYS A 44 2.12 -9.81 22.00
C LYS A 44 0.68 -9.55 22.41
N GLU A 45 0.12 -8.40 22.05
CA GLU A 45 -1.26 -8.03 22.34
C GLU A 45 -2.27 -8.63 21.34
N ASN A 46 -1.84 -9.49 20.39
CA ASN A 46 -2.65 -9.97 19.25
C ASN A 46 -3.30 -8.84 18.41
N LYS A 47 -2.86 -7.58 18.59
CA LYS A 47 -3.35 -6.42 17.84
C LYS A 47 -2.93 -6.46 16.37
N ILE A 48 -1.87 -7.20 16.05
CA ILE A 48 -1.39 -7.38 14.67
C ILE A 48 -2.20 -8.44 13.89
N VAL A 49 -2.90 -9.35 14.58
CA VAL A 49 -3.66 -10.44 13.94
C VAL A 49 -5.09 -10.02 13.56
N LEU A 50 -5.53 -8.80 13.92
CA LEU A 50 -6.87 -8.28 13.65
C LEU A 50 -6.89 -7.06 12.72
N SER A 51 -5.93 -6.97 11.81
CA SER A 51 -6.04 -6.04 10.68
C SER A 51 -7.17 -6.49 9.75
N LEU A 52 -8.24 -5.68 9.72
CA LEU A 52 -9.33 -5.62 8.72
C LEU A 52 -10.59 -6.48 8.91
N ARG A 53 -10.87 -6.98 10.10
CA ARG A 53 -12.23 -7.42 10.46
C ARG A 53 -12.67 -6.80 11.79
N ASN A 54 -13.16 -5.56 11.73
CA ASN A 54 -13.91 -4.90 12.80
C ASN A 54 -13.22 -4.68 14.17
N VAL A 55 -11.92 -4.37 14.19
CA VAL A 55 -11.31 -3.74 15.37
C VAL A 55 -10.56 -2.46 14.98
N GLY A 56 -11.34 -1.44 14.64
CA GLY A 56 -11.13 -0.05 15.07
C GLY A 56 -9.98 0.79 14.51
N HIS A 57 -8.71 0.40 14.63
CA HIS A 57 -7.68 1.44 14.77
C HIS A 57 -6.30 1.18 14.15
N LEU A 58 -6.11 0.19 13.28
CA LEU A 58 -4.79 -0.08 12.66
C LEU A 58 -4.88 -0.16 11.15
N ILE A 59 -4.28 0.81 10.44
CA ILE A 59 -4.10 0.79 8.99
C ILE A 59 -2.64 0.52 8.69
N TRP A 60 -2.36 -0.49 7.88
CA TRP A 60 -1.00 -0.81 7.44
C TRP A 60 -0.60 0.05 6.24
N LEU A 61 0.62 0.59 6.26
CA LEU A 61 1.15 1.43 5.19
C LEU A 61 2.28 0.69 4.46
N PRO A 62 2.05 0.17 3.24
CA PRO A 62 3.10 -0.47 2.46
C PRO A 62 4.24 0.50 2.16
N ARG A 63 5.47 0.01 2.34
CA ARG A 63 6.67 0.72 1.86
C ARG A 63 6.79 0.58 0.35
N LEU A 64 7.41 1.58 -0.29
CA LEU A 64 7.68 1.55 -1.72
C LEU A 64 8.31 0.25 -2.21
N THR A 65 9.33 -0.25 -1.50
CA THR A 65 10.03 -1.50 -1.86
C THR A 65 9.10 -2.70 -1.96
N MET A 66 8.08 -2.76 -1.12
CA MET A 66 7.09 -3.83 -1.14
C MET A 66 6.12 -3.68 -2.30
N LEU A 67 5.63 -2.46 -2.56
CA LEU A 67 4.78 -2.16 -3.71
C LEU A 67 5.48 -2.57 -5.01
N LEU A 68 6.75 -2.19 -5.16
CA LEU A 68 7.58 -2.55 -6.30
C LEU A 68 7.80 -4.07 -6.42
N TYR A 69 7.96 -4.78 -5.30
CA TYR A 69 8.09 -6.24 -5.30
C TYR A 69 6.80 -6.94 -5.76
N GLU A 70 5.65 -6.52 -5.26
CA GLU A 70 4.36 -7.09 -5.65
C GLU A 70 3.97 -6.73 -7.08
N LEU A 71 4.33 -5.52 -7.54
CA LEU A 71 4.25 -5.12 -8.96
C LEU A 71 5.10 -6.04 -9.82
N LYS A 72 6.39 -6.23 -9.50
CA LYS A 72 7.29 -7.10 -10.27
C LYS A 72 6.80 -8.54 -10.40
N LYS A 73 6.12 -9.06 -9.37
CA LYS A 73 5.54 -10.41 -9.38
C LYS A 73 4.36 -10.55 -10.34
N ARG A 74 3.61 -9.47 -10.57
CA ARG A 74 2.36 -9.47 -11.36
C ARG A 74 2.49 -8.82 -12.73
N SER A 75 3.39 -7.87 -12.87
CA SER A 75 3.72 -7.25 -14.14
C SER A 75 4.32 -8.32 -15.04
N GLY A 76 3.60 -8.69 -16.10
CA GLY A 76 4.10 -9.68 -17.07
C GLY A 76 5.35 -9.21 -17.83
N LYS A 77 5.75 -7.94 -17.68
CA LYS A 77 6.90 -7.28 -18.33
C LYS A 77 7.54 -6.26 -17.39
N SER A 78 8.66 -5.69 -17.82
CA SER A 78 9.35 -4.59 -17.14
C SER A 78 8.45 -3.34 -17.06
N PHE A 79 8.34 -2.77 -15.87
CA PHE A 79 7.73 -1.46 -15.63
C PHE A 79 8.81 -0.41 -15.33
N SER A 80 8.45 0.86 -15.41
CA SER A 80 9.28 1.98 -14.98
C SER A 80 8.57 2.79 -13.90
N LEU A 81 9.35 3.26 -12.93
CA LEU A 81 8.91 4.28 -11.97
C LEU A 81 9.95 5.38 -12.02
N SER A 82 9.55 6.55 -12.50
CA SER A 82 10.45 7.68 -12.75
C SER A 82 9.84 8.98 -12.27
N TYR A 83 10.68 9.94 -11.91
CA TYR A 83 10.23 11.27 -11.55
C TYR A 83 10.32 12.18 -12.76
N ASP A 84 9.17 12.72 -13.18
CA ASP A 84 9.04 13.68 -14.25
C ASP A 84 9.22 15.10 -13.69
N ARG A 85 10.27 15.78 -14.17
CA ARG A 85 10.65 17.12 -13.72
C ARG A 85 9.76 18.21 -14.30
N ASP A 86 9.14 17.97 -15.45
CA ASP A 86 8.31 18.97 -16.12
C ASP A 86 6.96 19.10 -15.41
N THR A 87 6.45 18.01 -14.85
CA THR A 87 5.18 17.96 -14.13
C THR A 87 5.33 17.90 -12.61
N ASP A 88 6.56 17.82 -12.09
CA ASP A 88 6.86 17.64 -10.65
C ASP A 88 6.14 16.41 -10.04
N GLN A 89 6.11 15.30 -10.78
CA GLN A 89 5.34 14.11 -10.38
C GLN A 89 6.08 12.81 -10.64
N TRP A 90 5.79 11.82 -9.81
CA TRP A 90 6.21 10.44 -10.02
C TRP A 90 5.29 9.75 -11.01
N ARG A 91 5.87 9.23 -12.09
CA ARG A 91 5.19 8.45 -13.12
C ARG A 91 5.54 6.98 -12.99
N TYR A 92 4.53 6.15 -12.75
CA TYR A 92 4.61 4.72 -13.03
C TYR A 92 4.13 4.48 -14.47
N GLN A 93 4.85 3.65 -15.22
CA GLN A 93 4.44 3.26 -16.57
C GLN A 93 4.82 1.82 -16.87
N ASP A 94 3.85 1.05 -17.35
CA ASP A 94 4.04 -0.22 -18.03
C ASP A 94 3.25 -0.26 -19.36
N ASP A 95 3.29 -1.39 -20.06
CA ASP A 95 2.61 -1.57 -21.36
C ASP A 95 1.08 -1.38 -21.32
N CYS A 96 0.46 -1.48 -20.14
CA CYS A 96 -0.99 -1.54 -19.97
C CYS A 96 -1.55 -0.39 -19.14
N PHE A 97 -0.70 0.29 -18.35
CA PHE A 97 -1.13 1.23 -17.34
C PHE A 97 -0.09 2.32 -17.09
N GLU A 98 -0.57 3.54 -16.90
CA GLU A 98 0.23 4.70 -16.52
C GLU A 98 -0.48 5.43 -15.38
N SER A 99 0.28 5.88 -14.40
CA SER A 99 -0.20 6.75 -13.32
C SER A 99 0.83 7.82 -12.98
N CYS A 100 0.34 9.02 -12.64
CA CYS A 100 1.16 10.15 -12.19
C CYS A 100 0.66 10.61 -10.82
N HIS A 101 1.56 10.72 -9.85
CA HIS A 101 1.23 11.12 -8.48
C HIS A 101 2.38 11.91 -7.85
N ASP A 102 2.06 12.64 -6.77
CA ASP A 102 3.04 13.48 -6.06
C ASP A 102 4.08 12.64 -5.29
N SER A 103 3.78 11.37 -4.99
CA SER A 103 4.68 10.45 -4.30
C SER A 103 4.93 9.17 -5.09
N PRO A 104 6.14 8.58 -4.98
CA PRO A 104 6.46 7.32 -5.64
C PRO A 104 5.62 6.16 -5.08
N GLU A 105 5.27 6.21 -3.79
CA GLU A 105 4.40 5.21 -3.18
C GLU A 105 3.00 5.22 -3.78
N ASP A 106 2.41 6.41 -3.98
CA ASP A 106 1.07 6.51 -4.57
C ASP A 106 1.06 6.05 -6.02
N ALA A 107 2.05 6.44 -6.82
CA ALA A 107 2.18 5.98 -8.20
C ALA A 107 2.25 4.45 -8.29
N ALA A 108 3.10 3.82 -7.46
CA ALA A 108 3.24 2.37 -7.42
C ALA A 108 1.99 1.67 -6.86
N ALA A 109 1.37 2.23 -5.82
CA ALA A 109 0.19 1.65 -5.19
C ALA A 109 -1.04 1.70 -6.11
N THR A 110 -1.26 2.80 -6.82
CA THR A 110 -2.35 2.92 -7.82
C THR A 110 -2.18 1.89 -8.93
N ALA A 111 -0.97 1.72 -9.45
CA ALA A 111 -0.68 0.71 -10.46
C ALA A 111 -0.94 -0.71 -9.95
N LEU A 112 -0.50 -1.01 -8.73
CA LEU A 112 -0.71 -2.33 -8.13
C LEU A 112 -2.20 -2.62 -7.91
N LEU A 113 -2.97 -1.63 -7.44
CA LEU A 113 -4.40 -1.76 -7.25
C LEU A 113 -5.13 -2.04 -8.58
N ALA A 114 -4.78 -1.34 -9.65
CA ALA A 114 -5.36 -1.56 -10.97
C ALA A 114 -5.09 -2.98 -11.49
N LEU A 115 -3.88 -3.51 -11.28
CA LEU A 115 -3.54 -4.89 -11.64
C LEU A 115 -4.36 -5.90 -10.83
N LEU A 116 -4.45 -5.72 -9.51
CA LEU A 116 -5.20 -6.62 -8.62
C LEU A 116 -6.70 -6.63 -8.95
N GLN A 117 -7.29 -5.47 -9.22
CA GLN A 117 -8.69 -5.36 -9.64
C GLN A 117 -8.92 -6.07 -10.98
N LYS A 118 -8.01 -5.93 -11.94
CA LYS A 118 -8.08 -6.62 -13.23
C LYS A 118 -7.94 -8.14 -13.08
N GLU A 119 -7.12 -8.61 -12.14
CA GLU A 119 -7.00 -10.05 -11.83
C GLU A 119 -8.29 -10.61 -11.22
N GLU A 120 -8.91 -9.91 -10.28
CA GLU A 120 -10.19 -10.32 -9.68
C GLU A 120 -11.31 -10.36 -10.71
N LEU A 121 -11.39 -9.36 -11.60
CA LEU A 121 -12.37 -9.35 -12.71
C LEU A 121 -12.19 -10.50 -13.70
N LYS A 122 -10.99 -11.08 -13.83
CA LYS A 122 -10.74 -12.25 -14.69
C LYS A 122 -11.09 -13.58 -14.03
N LYS A 123 -11.22 -13.60 -12.70
CA LYS A 123 -11.58 -14.81 -11.93
C LYS A 123 -13.10 -14.95 -11.74
N ALA A 124 -13.83 -13.84 -11.81
CA ALA A 124 -15.29 -13.78 -11.80
C ALA A 124 -15.89 -14.15 -13.16
#